data_AF-A0A9E5I643-F1
#
_entry.id   AF-A0A9E5I643-F1
#
_cell.length_a   1.000
_cell.length_b   1.000
_cell.length_c   1.000
_cell.angle_alpha   90.00
_cell.angle_beta   90.00
_cell.angle_gamma   90.00
#
_symmetry.space_group_name_H-M   'P 1'
#
loop_
_entity.id
_entity.type
_entity.pdbx_description
1 polymer ?
#
loop_
_entity_poly.entity_id
_entity_poly.type
_entity_poly.pdbx_seq_one_letter_code
_entity_poly.pdbx_strand_id
1 'polypeptide(L)' 'INWQNDGPPGDFTIRLDYRQANTRERVMTKQQDYKNFDGYEKTILKVVGEDFLRGGVVNSWRISIVRDGKIIAQEKSFIW' A
#
# COMPACT_ATOMS: atom_id res chain seq x y z
N ILE A 1 2.81 -2.61 -7.21
CA ILE A 1 2.12 -3.90 -7.38
C ILE A 1 1.41 -3.90 -8.71
N ASN A 2 1.32 -5.07 -9.34
CA ASN A 2 0.38 -5.31 -10.43
C ASN A 2 -0.84 -6.00 -9.82
N TRP A 3 -2.04 -5.58 -10.18
CA TRP A 3 -3.28 -6.16 -9.66
C TRP A 3 -4.41 -6.03 -10.66
N GLN A 4 -5.42 -6.88 -10.49
CA GLN A 4 -6.57 -6.98 -11.37
C GLN A 4 -7.85 -7.11 -10.54
N ASN A 5 -8.91 -6.43 -10.96
CA ASN A 5 -10.26 -6.68 -10.49
C ASN A 5 -10.95 -7.65 -11.46
N ASP A 6 -11.16 -8.90 -11.03
CA ASP A 6 -11.92 -9.91 -11.79
C ASP A 6 -13.43 -9.89 -11.46
N GLY A 7 -13.85 -9.01 -10.55
CA GLY A 7 -15.26 -8.82 -10.19
C GLY A 7 -15.87 -7.59 -10.86
N PRO A 8 -17.13 -7.26 -10.50
CA PRO A 8 -17.78 -6.05 -11.00
C PRO A 8 -16.98 -4.78 -10.64
N PRO A 9 -17.12 -3.69 -11.43
CA PRO A 9 -16.55 -2.39 -11.12
C PRO A 9 -16.80 -2.00 -9.66
N GLY A 10 -15.80 -1.39 -9.03
CA GLY A 10 -15.92 -1.05 -7.61
C GLY A 10 -14.89 -0.04 -7.13
N ASP A 11 -15.08 0.43 -5.91
CA ASP A 11 -14.14 1.32 -5.25
C ASP A 11 -13.08 0.51 -4.51
N PHE A 12 -11.82 0.85 -4.75
CA PHE A 12 -10.67 0.18 -4.13
C PHE A 12 -9.70 1.20 -3.53
N THR A 13 -9.09 0.82 -2.43
CA THR A 13 -7.94 1.54 -1.86
C THR A 13 -6.73 0.61 -1.86
N ILE A 14 -5.67 1.01 -2.55
CA ILE A 14 -4.36 0.37 -2.45
C ILE A 14 -3.60 1.06 -1.33
N ARG A 15 -3.33 0.32 -0.26
CA ARG A 15 -2.73 0.83 0.97
C ARG A 15 -1.36 0.20 1.20
N LEU A 16 -0.33 1.03 1.35
CA LEU A 16 1.00 0.65 1.82
C LEU A 16 1.13 1.06 3.28
N ASP A 17 1.22 0.07 4.16
CA ASP A 17 1.63 0.24 5.55
C ASP A 17 3.11 -0.12 5.67
N TYR A 18 3.92 0.73 6.31
CA TYR A 18 5.37 0.57 6.33
C TYR A 18 6.02 1.13 7.60
N ARG A 19 7.17 0.56 7.97
CA ARG A 19 8.07 1.07 9.01
C ARG A 19 9.36 1.53 8.34
N GLN A 20 10.00 2.56 8.90
CA GLN A 20 11.31 3.02 8.46
C GLN A 20 12.32 2.89 9.60
N ALA A 21 13.61 2.79 9.24
CA ALA A 21 14.70 2.54 10.19
C ALA A 21 14.70 3.49 11.41
N ASN A 22 14.33 4.75 11.21
CA ASN A 22 14.37 5.79 12.25
C ASN A 22 13.00 5.99 12.94
N THR A 23 11.97 5.21 12.59
CA THR A 23 10.61 5.37 13.16
C THR A 23 10.28 4.37 14.26
N ARG A 24 11.23 3.50 14.65
CA ARG A 24 11.01 2.38 15.60
C ARG A 24 9.80 1.55 15.14
N GLU A 25 8.90 1.21 16.06
CA GLU A 25 7.69 0.43 15.77
C GLU A 25 6.55 1.23 15.11
N ARG A 26 6.72 2.52 14.85
CA ARG A 26 5.67 3.35 14.26
C ARG A 26 5.41 2.90 12.82
N VAL A 27 4.15 2.53 12.56
CA VAL A 27 3.64 2.25 11.22
C VAL A 27 3.14 3.55 10.58
N MET A 28 3.59 3.78 9.36
CA MET A 28 3.15 4.86 8.49
C MET A 28 2.29 4.28 7.36
N THR A 29 1.39 5.09 6.79
CA THR A 29 0.48 4.66 5.73
C THR A 29 0.53 5.61 4.55
N LYS A 30 0.59 5.05 3.34
CA LYS A 30 0.29 5.75 2.07
C LYS A 30 -0.83 5.00 1.36
N GLN A 31 -1.69 5.73 0.67
CA GLN A 31 -2.83 5.14 -0.03
C GLN A 31 -3.03 5.76 -1.41
N GLN A 32 -3.58 4.97 -2.32
CA GLN A 32 -4.09 5.40 -3.61
C GLN A 32 -5.50 4.84 -3.77
N ASP A 33 -6.45 5.74 -4.00
CA ASP A 33 -7.84 5.36 -4.22
C ASP A 33 -8.13 5.23 -5.71
N TYR A 34 -8.99 4.26 -6.03
CA TYR A 34 -9.52 3.98 -7.35
C TYR A 34 -11.04 3.92 -7.25
N LYS A 35 -11.73 4.66 -8.11
CA LYS A 35 -13.20 4.76 -8.12
C LYS A 35 -13.76 4.03 -9.33
N ASN A 36 -14.82 3.25 -9.14
CA ASN A 36 -15.48 2.48 -10.20
C ASN A 36 -14.47 1.72 -11.10
N PHE A 37 -13.47 1.09 -10.48
CA PHE A 37 -12.37 0.44 -11.18
C PHE A 37 -12.75 -0.95 -11.67
N ASP A 38 -12.50 -1.18 -12.94
CA ASP A 38 -12.76 -2.43 -13.65
C ASP A 38 -11.57 -2.71 -14.57
N GLY A 39 -10.80 -3.78 -14.29
CA GLY A 39 -9.64 -4.15 -15.08
C GLY A 39 -8.34 -4.31 -14.30
N TYR A 40 -7.22 -4.04 -14.99
CA TYR A 40 -5.86 -4.28 -14.53
C TYR A 40 -5.09 -2.96 -14.34
N GLU A 41 -4.28 -2.87 -13.29
CA GLU A 41 -3.49 -1.68 -12.99
C GLU A 41 -2.13 -2.02 -12.36
N LYS A 42 -1.16 -1.15 -12.63
CA LYS A 42 0.12 -1.11 -11.93
C LYS A 42 0.18 0.10 -11.00
N THR A 43 -0.11 -0.12 -9.73
CA THR A 43 0.00 0.94 -8.72
C THR A 43 1.43 1.03 -8.16
N ILE A 44 1.97 2.25 -8.13
CA ILE A 44 3.28 2.57 -7.55
C ILE A 44 3.09 3.54 -6.38
N LEU A 45 3.36 3.08 -5.17
CA LEU A 45 3.42 3.90 -3.95
C LEU A 45 4.90 4.14 -3.61
N LYS A 46 5.28 5.40 -3.36
CA LYS A 46 6.68 5.78 -3.10
C LYS A 46 6.82 6.48 -1.74
N VAL A 47 7.88 6.14 -1.00
CA VAL A 47 8.34 6.86 0.19
C VAL A 47 9.59 7.65 -0.23
N VAL A 48 9.42 8.96 -0.44
CA VAL A 48 10.44 9.86 -1.01
C VAL A 48 10.38 11.22 -0.33
N GLY A 49 11.35 12.09 -0.59
CA GLY A 49 11.38 13.44 -0.04
C GLY A 49 11.63 13.43 1.48
N GLU A 50 11.01 14.35 2.20
CA GLU A 50 11.21 14.49 3.65
C GLU A 50 10.87 13.22 4.43
N ASP A 51 9.83 12.47 4.04
CA ASP A 51 9.46 11.19 4.66
C ASP A 51 10.65 10.23 4.66
N PHE A 52 11.35 10.13 3.53
CA PHE A 52 12.52 9.27 3.39
C PHE A 52 13.73 9.84 4.12
N LEU A 53 14.00 11.14 3.97
CA LEU A 53 15.16 11.78 4.59
C LEU A 53 15.13 11.71 6.12
N ARG A 54 13.93 11.83 6.73
CA ARG A 54 13.77 11.77 8.19
C ARG A 54 13.60 10.33 8.68
N GLY A 55 12.73 9.55 8.04
CA GLY A 55 12.40 8.20 8.49
C GLY A 55 13.46 7.16 8.14
N GLY A 56 14.30 7.42 7.14
CA GLY A 56 15.29 6.48 6.63
C GLY A 56 14.70 5.43 5.68
N VAL A 57 15.46 4.36 5.41
CA VAL A 57 15.02 3.28 4.53
C VAL A 57 13.80 2.56 5.08
N VAL A 58 12.90 2.12 4.18
CA VAL A 58 11.78 1.24 4.53
C VAL A 58 12.35 -0.16 4.83
N ASN A 59 12.16 -0.66 6.04
CA ASN A 59 12.72 -1.95 6.49
C ASN A 59 11.65 -3.06 6.67
N SER A 60 10.38 -2.68 6.77
CA SER A 60 9.25 -3.61 6.91
C SER A 60 8.02 -2.97 6.25
N TRP A 61 7.30 -3.72 5.42
CA TRP A 61 6.13 -3.21 4.71
C TRP A 61 5.06 -4.29 4.46
N ARG A 62 3.81 -3.84 4.34
CA ARG A 62 2.66 -4.59 3.82
C ARG A 62 1.90 -3.70 2.85
N ILE A 63 1.59 -4.25 1.69
CA ILE A 63 0.63 -3.66 0.76
C ILE A 63 -0.68 -4.44 0.82
N SER A 64 -1.80 -3.73 0.80
CA SER A 64 -3.14 -4.30 0.90
C SER A 64 -4.06 -3.67 -0.12
N ILE A 65 -4.89 -4.49 -0.75
CA ILE A 65 -6.02 -4.05 -1.57
C ILE A 65 -7.25 -4.08 -0.67
N VAL A 66 -7.94 -2.95 -0.58
CA VAL A 66 -9.11 -2.77 0.29
C VAL A 66 -10.33 -2.49 -0.57
N ARG A 67 -11.43 -3.21 -0.34
CA ARG A 67 -12.75 -2.98 -0.93
C ARG A 67 -13.79 -3.03 0.19
N ASP A 68 -14.68 -2.04 0.24
CA ASP A 68 -15.75 -1.96 1.26
C ASP A 68 -15.23 -2.08 2.70
N GLY A 69 -14.09 -1.44 2.99
CA GLY A 69 -13.42 -1.48 4.29
C GLY A 69 -12.72 -2.80 4.64
N LYS A 70 -12.78 -3.81 3.76
CA LYS A 70 -12.16 -5.12 3.97
C LYS A 70 -10.90 -5.29 3.13
N ILE A 71 -9.87 -5.89 3.71
CA ILE A 71 -8.67 -6.30 2.96
C ILE A 71 -9.03 -7.55 2.15
N ILE A 72 -8.97 -7.46 0.83
CA ILE A 72 -9.30 -8.55 -0.09
C ILE A 72 -8.05 -9.26 -0.63
N ALA A 73 -6.91 -8.58 -0.61
CA ALA A 73 -5.61 -9.14 -0.98
C ALA A 73 -4.49 -8.41 -0.23
N GLN A 74 -3.38 -9.11 0.01
CA GLN A 74 -2.21 -8.53 0.67
C GLN A 74 -0.91 -9.18 0.21
N GLU A 75 0.17 -8.40 0.27
CA GLU A 75 1.54 -8.87 0.14
C GLU A 75 2.39 -8.14 1.18
N LYS A 76 3.44 -8.78 1.69
CA LYS A 76 4.27 -8.18 2.75
C LYS A 76 5.73 -8.62 2.66
N SER A 77 6.61 -7.78 3.19
CA SER A 77 8.00 -8.14 3.45
C SER A 77 8.09 -9.28 4.47
N PHE A 78 9.19 -10.03 4.47
CA PHE A 78 9.43 -11.10 5.43
C PHE A 78 9.38 -10.64 6.90
N ILE A 79 9.83 -9.42 7.18
CA ILE A 79 9.93 -8.83 8.53
C ILE A 79 8.61 -8.16 8.98
N TRP A 80 7.54 -8.22 8.18
CA TRP A 80 6.26 -7.56 8.52
C TRP A 80 5.39 -8.35 9.51
#